data_AF-A0A4Q3RZF9-F1
#
_entry.id   AF-A0A4Q3RZF9-F1
#
_cell.length_a   1.000
_cell.length_b   1.000
_cell.length_c   1.000
_cell.angle_alpha   90.00
_cell.angle_beta   90.00
_cell.angle_gamma   90.00
#
_symmetry.space_group_name_H-M   'P 1'
#
loop_
_entity.id
_entity.type
_entity.pdbx_description
1 polymer ?
#
loop_
_entity_poly.entity_id
_entity_poly.type
_entity_poly.pdbx_seq_one_letter_code
_entity_poly.pdbx_strand_id
1 'polypeptide(L)'
;MKVTLLTVGRLGRDPAAALAADYAQRATASGRALGLGPVEIVEVEARKPGKAAEAEVLIPHLKDAHVIACDEHGKAWTSRAFAGRVAGLRDGGVRRLVLIIGGA
;
A
#
# COMPACT_ATOMS: atom_id res chain seq x y z
N MET A 1 3.94 -12.94 1.48
CA MET A 1 4.26 -11.57 1.05
C MET A 1 3.43 -10.59 1.86
N LYS A 2 4.08 -9.76 2.68
CA LYS A 2 3.44 -8.68 3.44
C LYS A 2 3.02 -7.56 2.48
N VAL A 3 1.83 -6.99 2.69
CA VAL A 3 1.32 -5.88 1.89
C VAL A 3 1.14 -4.67 2.79
N THR A 4 1.63 -3.51 2.36
CA THR A 4 1.52 -2.26 3.10
C THR A 4 0.86 -1.20 2.22
N LEU A 5 -0.22 -0.60 2.71
CA LEU A 5 -0.78 0.65 2.20
C LEU A 5 -0.08 1.78 2.93
N LEU A 6 0.86 2.45 2.25
CA LEU A 6 1.63 3.55 2.79
C LEU A 6 1.03 4.87 2.30
N THR A 7 0.45 5.65 3.20
CA THR A 7 -0.30 6.86 2.85
C THR A 7 0.32 8.09 3.50
N VAL A 8 0.34 9.21 2.76
CA VAL A 8 0.66 10.53 3.33
C VAL A 8 -0.63 11.13 3.89
N GLY A 9 -0.57 11.60 5.13
CA GLY A 9 -1.72 12.11 5.88
C GLY A 9 -2.36 11.04 6.76
N ARG A 10 -3.14 11.50 7.74
CA ARG A 10 -3.88 10.66 8.70
C ARG A 10 -5.36 10.83 8.50
N LEU A 11 -6.08 9.72 8.38
CA LEU A 11 -7.55 9.75 8.28
C LEU A 11 -8.21 9.99 9.65
N GLY A 12 -7.55 9.63 10.76
CA GLY A 12 -8.03 9.92 12.10
C GLY A 12 -9.42 9.33 12.38
N ARG A 13 -10.43 10.18 12.63
CA ARG A 13 -11.83 9.77 12.89
C ARG A 13 -12.70 9.74 11.63
N ASP A 14 -12.12 9.87 10.44
CA ASP A 14 -12.85 9.85 9.19
C ASP A 14 -13.54 8.48 8.98
N PRO A 15 -14.80 8.41 8.53
CA PRO A 15 -15.48 7.15 8.23
C PRO A 15 -14.72 6.25 7.23
N ALA A 16 -13.97 6.85 6.30
CA ALA A 16 -13.11 6.12 5.38
C ALA A 16 -11.97 5.38 6.09
N ALA A 17 -11.51 5.85 7.26
CA ALA A 17 -10.52 5.14 8.07
C ALA A 17 -11.06 3.78 8.54
N ALA A 18 -12.30 3.76 9.05
CA ALA A 18 -12.96 2.55 9.51
C ALA A 18 -13.20 1.57 8.34
N LEU A 19 -13.61 2.10 7.18
CA LEU A 19 -13.81 1.31 5.97
C LEU A 19 -12.49 0.69 5.47
N ALA A 20 -11.41 1.49 5.43
CA ALA A 20 -10.09 1.01 5.02
C ALA A 20 -9.57 -0.08 5.97
N ALA A 21 -9.73 0.11 7.28
CA ALA A 21 -9.35 -0.88 8.28
C ALA A 21 -10.12 -2.20 8.13
N ASP A 22 -11.44 -2.15 7.92
CA ASP A 22 -12.27 -3.33 7.67
C ASP A 22 -11.79 -4.10 6.43
N TYR A 23 -11.58 -3.41 5.30
CA TYR A 23 -11.08 -4.08 4.09
C TYR A 23 -9.65 -4.61 4.24
N ALA A 24 -8.77 -3.94 5.00
CA ALA A 24 -7.43 -4.46 5.30
C ALA A 24 -7.49 -5.73 6.15
N GLN A 25 -8.41 -5.81 7.12
CA GLN A 25 -8.64 -7.01 7.91
C GLN A 25 -9.17 -8.16 7.06
N ARG A 26 -10.17 -7.91 6.21
CA ARG A 26 -10.72 -8.91 5.27
C ARG A 26 -9.66 -9.42 4.30
N ALA A 27 -8.83 -8.51 3.77
CA ALA A 27 -7.74 -8.85 2.88
C ALA A 27 -6.65 -9.68 3.60
N THR A 28 -6.35 -9.38 4.86
CA THR A 28 -5.43 -10.18 5.68
C THR A 28 -5.98 -11.58 5.92
N ALA A 29 -7.25 -11.70 6.30
CA ALA A 29 -7.88 -12.98 6.59
C ALA A 29 -7.93 -13.87 5.32
N SER A 30 -8.41 -13.31 4.21
CA SER A 30 -8.55 -14.03 2.93
C SER A 30 -7.20 -14.31 2.28
N GLY A 31 -6.24 -13.39 2.43
CA GLY A 31 -4.91 -13.47 1.84
C GLY A 31 -4.03 -14.54 2.49
N ARG A 32 -4.24 -14.86 3.77
CA ARG A 32 -3.37 -15.79 4.52
C ARG A 32 -3.24 -17.15 3.82
N ALA A 33 -4.34 -17.72 3.35
CA ALA A 33 -4.34 -18.98 2.61
C ALA A 33 -3.63 -18.90 1.24
N LEU A 34 -3.46 -17.69 0.71
CA LEU A 34 -2.82 -17.38 -0.57
C LEU A 34 -1.36 -16.93 -0.40
N GLY A 35 -0.79 -17.01 0.81
CA GLY A 35 0.55 -16.50 1.10
C GLY A 35 0.65 -14.97 1.02
N LEU A 36 -0.47 -14.27 1.11
CA LEU A 36 -0.55 -12.81 1.17
C LEU A 36 -0.91 -12.38 2.59
N GLY A 37 -0.17 -11.41 3.12
CA GLY A 37 -0.45 -10.86 4.43
C GLY A 37 0.75 -10.85 5.38
N PRO A 38 0.66 -10.08 6.48
CA PRO A 38 -0.48 -9.20 6.81
C PRO A 38 -0.64 -8.05 5.81
N VAL A 39 -1.87 -7.51 5.72
CA VAL A 39 -2.17 -6.25 5.02
C VAL A 39 -2.28 -5.17 6.07
N GLU A 40 -1.38 -4.20 6.01
CA GLU A 40 -1.28 -3.13 7.00
C GLU A 40 -1.46 -1.76 6.35
N ILE A 41 -2.04 -0.82 7.10
CA ILE A 41 -2.11 0.59 6.73
C ILE A 41 -1.07 1.32 7.58
N VAL A 42 -0.18 2.06 6.91
CA VAL A 42 0.85 2.88 7.54
C VAL A 42 0.63 4.31 7.08
N GLU A 43 0.26 5.17 8.02
CA GLU A 43 0.07 6.60 7.78
C GLU A 43 1.33 7.35 8.21
N VAL A 44 1.87 8.15 7.29
CA VAL A 44 3.02 9.04 7.55
C VAL A 44 2.61 10.49 7.36
N GLU A 45 3.30 11.40 8.05
CA GLU A 45 2.96 12.82 8.05
C GLU A 45 4.21 13.64 7.73
N ALA A 46 4.16 14.37 6.62
CA ALA A 46 5.23 15.27 6.21
C ALA A 46 5.21 16.53 7.09
N ARG A 47 6.39 16.99 7.53
CA ARG A 47 6.52 18.19 8.38
C ARG A 47 6.31 19.49 7.62
N LYS A 48 6.41 19.45 6.29
CA LYS A 48 6.30 20.59 5.37
C LYS A 48 5.42 20.17 4.18
N PRO A 49 4.74 21.12 3.53
CA PRO A 49 4.00 20.81 2.30
C PRO A 49 4.95 20.52 1.14
N GLY A 50 4.45 19.77 0.16
CA GLY A 50 5.11 19.55 -1.13
C GLY A 50 5.81 18.19 -1.28
N LYS A 51 5.95 17.77 -2.55
CA LYS A 51 6.42 16.43 -2.95
C LYS A 51 7.75 16.00 -2.33
N ALA A 52 8.68 16.92 -2.12
CA ALA A 52 9.98 16.62 -1.53
C ALA A 52 9.87 16.17 -0.07
N ALA A 53 9.06 16.87 0.74
CA ALA A 53 8.85 16.55 2.14
C ALA A 53 8.06 15.25 2.32
N GLU A 54 7.13 14.95 1.41
CA GLU A 54 6.45 13.64 1.37
C GLU A 54 7.42 12.51 1.07
N ALA A 55 8.30 12.68 0.07
CA ALA A 55 9.29 11.67 -0.27
C ALA A 55 10.20 11.33 0.93
N GLU A 56 10.62 12.33 1.71
CA GLU A 56 11.44 12.12 2.91
C GLU A 56 10.81 11.17 3.93
N VAL A 57 9.49 11.25 4.13
CA VAL A 57 8.77 10.38 5.07
C VAL A 57 8.39 9.03 4.48
N LEU A 58 8.29 8.93 3.16
CA LEU A 58 7.95 7.68 2.46
C LEU A 58 9.17 6.76 2.28
N ILE A 59 10.33 7.31 1.87
CA ILE A 59 11.56 6.57 1.52
C ILE A 59 11.95 5.50 2.57
N PRO A 60 11.93 5.78 3.89
CA PRO A 60 12.30 4.79 4.91
C PRO A 60 11.48 3.50 4.85
N HIS A 61 10.24 3.55 4.34
CA HIS A 61 9.33 2.42 4.25
C HIS A 61 9.50 1.59 2.97
N LEU A 62 10.39 1.98 2.04
CA LEU A 62 10.48 1.38 0.71
C LEU A 62 11.63 0.38 0.55
N LYS A 63 12.59 0.39 1.47
CA LYS A 63 13.78 -0.48 1.41
C LYS A 63 13.40 -1.95 1.29
N ASP A 64 13.92 -2.68 0.31
CA ASP A 64 13.65 -4.12 0.08
C ASP A 64 12.16 -4.46 -0.16
N ALA A 65 11.37 -3.50 -0.66
CA ALA A 65 10.00 -3.73 -1.11
C ALA A 65 9.86 -3.58 -2.62
N HIS A 66 8.92 -4.33 -3.19
CA HIS A 66 8.36 -3.96 -4.47
C HIS A 66 7.36 -2.81 -4.25
N VAL A 67 7.55 -1.71 -4.95
CA VAL A 67 6.75 -0.50 -4.78
C VAL A 67 5.79 -0.33 -5.96
N ILE A 68 4.53 -0.07 -5.65
CA ILE A 68 3.51 0.38 -6.59
C ILE A 68 3.08 1.78 -6.15
N ALA A 69 3.40 2.81 -6.94
CA ALA A 69 2.89 4.15 -6.73
C ALA A 69 1.49 4.27 -7.36
N CYS A 70 0.51 4.71 -6.58
CA CYS A 70 -0.84 5.00 -7.06
C CYS A 70 -0.87 6.42 -7.61
N ASP A 71 -1.00 6.54 -8.93
CA ASP A 71 -0.94 7.80 -9.67
C ASP A 71 -2.01 7.79 -10.77
N GLU A 72 -2.68 8.91 -10.98
CA GLU A 72 -3.76 9.07 -11.96
C GLU A 72 -3.30 8.93 -13.41
N HIS A 73 -2.01 9.18 -13.69
CA HIS A 73 -1.38 8.97 -14.98
C HIS A 73 -0.76 7.57 -15.12
N GLY A 74 -0.91 6.74 -14.09
CA GLY A 74 -0.41 5.37 -14.06
C GLY A 74 -1.14 4.44 -15.03
N LYS A 75 -0.61 3.21 -15.14
CA LYS A 75 -1.25 2.17 -15.96
C LYS A 75 -2.53 1.68 -15.27
N ALA A 76 -3.67 1.88 -15.91
CA ALA A 76 -4.93 1.31 -15.48
C ALA A 76 -4.92 -0.22 -15.67
N TRP A 77 -5.07 -0.97 -14.57
CA TRP A 77 -5.20 -2.42 -14.60
C TRP A 77 -6.63 -2.85 -14.31
N THR A 78 -7.09 -3.90 -14.99
CA THR A 78 -8.27 -4.64 -14.56
C THR A 78 -7.97 -5.41 -13.29
N SER A 79 -8.99 -5.76 -12.51
CA SER A 79 -8.81 -6.50 -11.25
C SER A 79 -8.07 -7.83 -11.44
N ARG A 80 -8.37 -8.57 -12.53
CA ARG A 80 -7.66 -9.83 -12.83
C ARG A 80 -6.20 -9.60 -13.20
N ALA A 81 -5.89 -8.55 -13.97
CA ALA A 81 -4.51 -8.23 -14.32
C ALA A 81 -3.69 -7.82 -13.09
N PHE A 82 -4.29 -7.02 -12.20
CA PHE A 82 -3.65 -6.64 -10.94
C PHE A 82 -3.42 -7.85 -10.03
N ALA A 83 -4.43 -8.72 -9.86
CA ALA A 83 -4.29 -9.95 -9.08
C ALA A 83 -3.19 -10.87 -9.62
N GLY A 84 -3.11 -11.05 -10.94
CA GLY A 84 -2.04 -11.82 -11.59
C GLY A 84 -0.65 -11.23 -11.34
N ARG A 85 -0.53 -9.90 -11.33
CA ARG A 85 0.74 -9.22 -10.99
C ARG A 85 1.13 -9.47 -9.53
N VAL A 86 0.19 -9.35 -8.59
CA VAL A 86 0.44 -9.62 -7.16
C VAL A 86 0.86 -11.09 -6.95
N ALA A 87 0.21 -12.04 -7.63
CA ALA A 87 0.59 -13.45 -7.60
C ALA A 87 2.01 -13.66 -8.14
N GLY A 88 2.34 -13.08 -9.29
CA GLY A 88 3.68 -13.17 -9.88
C GLY A 88 4.78 -12.60 -8.97
N LEU A 89 4.52 -11.49 -8.27
CA LEU A 89 5.45 -10.94 -7.28
C LEU A 89 5.68 -11.90 -6.12
N ARG A 90 4.59 -12.44 -5.55
CA ARG A 90 4.65 -13.44 -4.47
C ARG A 90 5.45 -14.67 -4.90
N ASP A 91 5.14 -15.22 -6.07
CA ASP A 91 5.74 -16.44 -6.59
C ASP A 91 7.21 -16.21 -6.99
N GLY A 92 7.57 -14.99 -7.38
CA GLY A 92 8.95 -14.53 -7.60
C GLY A 92 9.74 -14.24 -6.32
N GLY A 93 9.21 -14.56 -5.13
CA GLY A 93 9.92 -14.43 -3.86
C GLY A 93 9.90 -13.02 -3.25
N VAL A 94 9.10 -12.09 -3.78
CA VAL A 94 8.92 -10.76 -3.17
C VAL A 94 8.30 -10.92 -1.79
N ARG A 95 9.02 -10.45 -0.77
CA ARG A 95 8.56 -10.57 0.63
C ARG A 95 7.66 -9.42 1.05
N ARG A 96 7.84 -8.23 0.47
CA ARG A 96 7.11 -7.02 0.82
C ARG A 96 6.64 -6.27 -0.42
N LEU A 97 5.35 -5.99 -0.48
CA LEU A 97 4.71 -5.13 -1.45
C LEU A 97 4.23 -3.86 -0.74
N VAL A 98 4.61 -2.69 -1.26
CA VAL A 98 4.17 -1.40 -0.72
C VAL A 98 3.38 -0.67 -1.82
N LEU A 99 2.13 -0.35 -1.53
CA LEU A 99 1.32 0.55 -2.32
C LEU A 99 1.40 1.94 -1.70
N ILE A 100 1.85 2.93 -2.46
CA ILE A 100 2.03 4.29 -1.97
C ILE A 100 0.89 5.18 -2.48
N ILE A 101 0.31 5.96 -1.57
CA ILE A 101 -0.68 6.99 -1.86
C ILE A 101 -0.12 8.32 -1.35
N GLY A 102 0.14 9.26 -2.27
CA GLY A 102 0.65 10.59 -1.95
C GLY A 102 -0.38 11.48 -1.25
N GLY A 103 0.07 12.65 -0.81
CA GLY A 103 -0.80 13.67 -0.23
C GLY A 103 -1.50 14.54 -1.29
N ALA A 104 -2.24 15.53 -0.80
CA ALA A 104 -2.89 16.57 -1.62
C ALA A 104 -2.05 17.85 -1.70
#